data_AF-A0A482XIM3-F1
#
_entry.id   AF-A0A482XIM3-F1
#
_cell.length_a   1.000
_cell.length_b   1.000
_cell.length_c   1.000
_cell.angle_alpha   90.00
_cell.angle_beta   90.00
_cell.angle_gamma   90.00
#
_symmetry.space_group_name_H-M   'P 1'
#
loop_
_entity.id
_entity.type
_entity.pdbx_description
1 polymer ?
#
loop_
_entity_poly.entity_id
_entity_poly.type
_entity_poly.pdbx_seq_one_letter_code
_entity_poly.pdbx_strand_id
1 'polypeptide(L)'
;MNSISESTPASQITWYRGTEPLSRLSTRAKFFKEDNTYSLVLPEVKPQEAGLYMCRVTNSYGHSESCANVQIITFGSHSQSRGKPAMFIRRPDTTLHIVSGEDVSVSFRLSGDPKPKGKFHVPILIY
;
A
#
# COMPACT_ATOMS: atom_id res chain seq x y z
N MET A 1 -12.56 24.62 29.42
CA MET A 1 -13.57 23.75 28.80
C MET A 1 -13.88 24.30 27.42
N ASN A 2 -13.63 23.51 26.37
CA ASN A 2 -14.49 23.37 25.19
C ASN A 2 -13.75 22.47 24.17
N SER A 3 -14.14 21.20 24.18
CA SER A 3 -13.71 20.18 23.23
C SER A 3 -14.25 20.54 21.87
N ILE A 4 -13.38 20.81 20.89
CA ILE A 4 -13.78 21.00 19.50
C ILE A 4 -14.08 19.61 18.96
N SER A 5 -15.36 19.29 18.83
CA SER A 5 -15.84 18.08 18.18
C SER A 5 -15.48 18.16 16.70
N GLU A 6 -14.32 17.63 16.31
CA GLU A 6 -13.99 17.33 14.92
C GLU A 6 -14.91 16.20 14.42
N SER A 7 -16.19 16.51 14.21
CA SER A 7 -17.08 15.64 13.45
C SER A 7 -16.77 15.84 11.97
N THR A 8 -15.67 15.24 11.51
CA THR A 8 -15.38 15.07 10.09
C THR A 8 -16.61 14.40 9.47
N PRO A 9 -17.23 14.96 8.41
CA PRO A 9 -18.40 14.36 7.78
C PRO A 9 -18.07 12.90 7.47
N ALA A 10 -18.94 11.99 7.95
CA ALA A 10 -18.68 10.54 7.98
C ALA A 10 -18.12 10.08 6.64
N SER A 11 -16.79 9.97 6.57
CA SER A 11 -16.12 9.75 5.30
C SER A 11 -16.37 8.32 4.89
N GLN A 12 -17.05 8.14 3.77
CA GLN A 12 -17.36 6.82 3.24
C GLN A 12 -16.12 6.28 2.54
N ILE A 13 -15.73 5.05 2.89
CA ILE A 13 -14.59 4.39 2.26
C ILE A 13 -15.04 3.18 1.50
N THR A 14 -14.59 3.14 0.25
CA THR A 14 -14.87 2.05 -0.67
C THR A 14 -13.57 1.54 -1.25
N TRP A 15 -13.38 0.22 -1.16
CA TRP A 15 -12.23 -0.47 -1.72
C TRP A 15 -12.61 -1.13 -3.04
N TYR A 16 -11.72 -1.07 -4.03
CA TYR A 16 -11.89 -1.60 -5.37
C TYR A 16 -10.71 -2.50 -5.75
N ARG A 17 -10.97 -3.47 -6.62
CA ARG A 17 -9.92 -4.18 -7.37
C ARG A 17 -10.21 -4.00 -8.87
N GLY A 18 -9.33 -3.28 -9.55
CA GLY A 18 -9.61 -2.75 -10.89
C GLY A 18 -10.73 -1.71 -10.81
N THR A 19 -11.83 -1.98 -11.50
CA THR A 19 -13.01 -1.10 -11.55
C THR A 19 -14.16 -1.57 -10.65
N GLU A 20 -14.06 -2.77 -10.07
CA GLU A 20 -15.15 -3.38 -9.30
C GLU A 20 -14.94 -3.25 -7.78
N PRO A 21 -16.00 -2.93 -7.00
CA PRO A 21 -15.92 -2.90 -5.55
C PRO A 21 -15.52 -4.27 -4.97
N LEU A 22 -14.56 -4.28 -4.05
CA LEU A 22 -14.08 -5.50 -3.40
C LEU A 22 -15.15 -6.24 -2.63
N SER A 23 -16.15 -5.52 -2.10
CA SER A 23 -17.33 -6.11 -1.44
C SER A 23 -18.15 -7.01 -2.37
N ARG A 24 -18.10 -6.79 -3.69
CA ARG A 24 -18.76 -7.64 -4.70
C ARG A 24 -17.88 -8.80 -5.16
N LEU A 25 -16.57 -8.61 -5.13
CA LEU A 25 -15.59 -9.56 -5.65
C LEU A 25 -15.20 -10.65 -4.66
N SER A 26 -15.20 -10.34 -3.36
CA SER A 26 -14.72 -11.27 -2.33
C SER A 26 -15.44 -11.09 -1.01
N THR A 27 -16.15 -12.14 -0.59
CA THR A 27 -16.76 -12.23 0.75
C THR A 27 -15.71 -12.44 1.85
N ARG A 28 -14.46 -12.75 1.48
CA ARG A 28 -13.35 -12.95 2.42
C ARG A 28 -12.64 -11.65 2.79
N ALA A 29 -12.88 -10.58 2.03
CA ALA A 29 -12.27 -9.28 2.30
C ALA A 29 -12.80 -8.72 3.63
N LYS A 30 -11.87 -8.38 4.53
CA LYS A 30 -12.17 -7.74 5.80
C LYS A 30 -11.63 -6.32 5.79
N PHE A 31 -12.44 -5.38 6.27
CA PHE A 31 -12.11 -3.96 6.30
C PHE A 31 -12.06 -3.50 7.75
N PHE A 32 -10.99 -2.80 8.11
CA PHE A 32 -10.78 -2.29 9.46
C PHE A 32 -10.55 -0.79 9.41
N LYS A 33 -11.08 -0.11 10.42
CA LYS A 33 -10.85 1.31 10.68
C LYS A 33 -10.33 1.42 12.11
N GLU A 34 -9.13 1.97 12.26
CA GLU A 34 -8.55 2.29 13.55
C GLU A 34 -7.99 3.71 13.48
N ASP A 35 -8.56 4.62 14.29
CA ASP A 35 -8.33 6.06 14.23
C ASP A 35 -8.44 6.62 12.80
N ASN A 36 -7.30 7.02 12.22
CA ASN A 36 -7.18 7.57 10.88
C ASN A 36 -6.56 6.58 9.86
N THR A 37 -6.46 5.31 10.24
CA THR A 37 -5.89 4.24 9.42
C THR A 37 -6.99 3.31 8.92
N TYR A 38 -7.01 3.08 7.62
CA TYR A 38 -7.96 2.18 6.96
C TYR A 38 -7.22 1.02 6.33
N SER A 39 -7.57 -0.20 6.75
CA SER A 39 -6.86 -1.42 6.37
C SER A 39 -7.79 -2.40 5.66
N LEU A 40 -7.28 -2.97 4.58
CA LEU A 40 -7.87 -4.12 3.89
C LEU A 40 -7.06 -5.37 4.21
N VAL A 41 -7.73 -6.42 4.66
CA VAL A 41 -7.16 -7.76 4.82
C VAL A 41 -7.91 -8.74 3.94
N LEU A 42 -7.18 -9.40 3.04
CA LEU A 42 -7.69 -10.47 2.20
C LEU A 42 -6.88 -11.74 2.52
N PRO A 43 -7.44 -12.70 3.27
CA PRO A 43 -6.74 -13.93 3.64
C PRO A 43 -6.62 -14.88 2.44
N GLU A 44 -5.61 -15.77 2.47
CA GLU A 44 -5.43 -16.85 1.48
C GLU A 44 -5.55 -16.38 0.01
N VAL A 45 -4.72 -15.40 -0.36
CA VAL A 45 -4.77 -14.83 -1.71
C VAL A 45 -4.32 -15.82 -2.78
N LYS A 46 -5.07 -15.90 -3.87
CA LYS A 46 -4.76 -16.74 -5.05
C LYS A 46 -4.24 -15.89 -6.21
N PRO A 47 -3.47 -16.43 -7.17
CA PRO A 47 -2.92 -15.65 -8.29
C PRO A 47 -3.94 -14.79 -9.05
N GLN A 48 -5.18 -15.25 -9.16
CA GLN A 48 -6.30 -14.53 -9.81
C GLN A 48 -6.71 -13.25 -9.08
N GLU A 49 -6.23 -13.06 -7.85
CA GLU A 49 -6.51 -11.89 -7.03
C GLU A 49 -5.44 -10.80 -7.16
N ALA A 50 -4.41 -11.03 -7.98
CA ALA A 50 -3.46 -9.98 -8.35
C ALA A 50 -4.18 -8.88 -9.14
N GLY A 51 -3.71 -7.64 -9.01
CA GLY A 51 -4.29 -6.50 -9.72
C GLY A 51 -4.08 -5.16 -9.03
N LEU A 52 -4.72 -4.12 -9.57
CA LEU A 52 -4.72 -2.79 -8.98
C LEU A 52 -5.79 -2.71 -7.89
N TYR A 53 -5.39 -2.45 -6.66
CA TYR A 53 -6.27 -2.19 -5.54
C TYR A 53 -6.37 -0.68 -5.34
N MET A 54 -7.58 -0.16 -5.13
CA MET A 54 -7.82 1.26 -4.90
C MET A 54 -8.69 1.46 -3.67
N CYS A 55 -8.29 2.36 -2.79
CA CYS A 55 -9.10 2.88 -1.71
C CYS A 55 -9.60 4.26 -2.10
N ARG A 56 -10.93 4.45 -2.12
CA ARG A 56 -11.57 5.75 -2.32
C ARG A 56 -12.21 6.20 -1.01
N VAL A 57 -11.82 7.38 -0.56
CA VAL A 57 -12.40 8.08 0.59
C VAL A 57 -13.26 9.21 0.06
N THR A 58 -14.55 9.24 0.38
CA THR A 58 -15.50 10.27 -0.06
C THR A 58 -16.09 10.97 1.15
N ASN A 59 -16.15 12.31 1.11
CA ASN A 59 -16.85 13.13 2.08
C ASN A 59 -17.80 14.12 1.36
N SER A 60 -18.48 14.99 2.11
CA SER A 60 -19.43 15.97 1.54
C SER A 60 -18.79 17.02 0.61
N TYR A 61 -17.45 17.11 0.60
CA TYR A 61 -16.70 18.12 -0.14
C TYR A 61 -15.91 17.53 -1.32
N GLY A 62 -15.88 16.20 -1.47
CA GLY A 62 -15.15 15.55 -2.56
C GLY A 62 -14.73 14.13 -2.24
N HIS A 63 -13.76 13.62 -3.00
CA HIS A 63 -13.16 12.31 -2.80
C HIS A 63 -11.65 12.35 -3.00
N SER A 64 -10.96 11.43 -2.35
CA SER A 64 -9.53 11.14 -2.55
C SER A 64 -9.34 9.66 -2.79
N GLU A 65 -8.38 9.30 -3.64
CA GLU A 65 -8.10 7.93 -4.03
C GLU A 65 -6.63 7.59 -3.78
N SER A 66 -6.36 6.35 -3.37
CA SER A 66 -5.02 5.80 -3.25
C SER A 66 -4.97 4.40 -3.85
N CYS A 67 -3.93 4.13 -4.63
CA CYS A 67 -3.83 2.93 -5.46
C CYS A 67 -2.56 2.13 -5.12
N ALA A 68 -2.68 0.80 -5.12
CA ALA A 68 -1.58 -0.13 -4.93
C ALA A 68 -1.67 -1.28 -5.94
N ASN A 69 -0.61 -1.53 -6.70
CA ASN A 69 -0.54 -2.72 -7.55
C ASN A 69 -0.05 -3.93 -6.74
N VAL A 70 -0.91 -4.95 -6.65
CA VAL A 70 -0.67 -6.18 -5.91
C VAL A 70 -0.30 -7.30 -6.88
N GLN A 71 0.90 -7.86 -6.70
CA GLN A 71 1.37 -9.04 -7.44
C GLN A 71 1.41 -10.23 -6.49
N ILE A 72 0.89 -11.37 -6.94
CA ILE A 72 0.86 -12.62 -6.18
C ILE A 72 1.85 -13.58 -6.82
N ILE A 73 2.91 -13.89 -6.09
CA ILE A 73 3.99 -14.76 -6.56
C ILE A 73 3.71 -16.17 -6.08
N THR A 74 3.56 -17.12 -7.00
CA THR A 74 3.49 -18.54 -6.69
C THR A 74 4.87 -19.18 -6.86
N PHE A 75 5.30 -19.90 -5.83
CA PHE A 75 6.45 -20.78 -5.95
C PHE A 75 5.98 -22.06 -6.63
N GLY A 76 6.19 -22.16 -7.95
CA GLY A 76 5.95 -23.39 -8.67
C GLY A 76 6.86 -24.50 -8.13
N SER A 77 6.30 -25.68 -7.91
CA SER A 77 6.99 -26.92 -7.51
C SER A 77 7.99 -27.46 -8.55
N HIS A 78 8.45 -26.64 -9.49
CA HIS A 78 9.37 -27.02 -10.57
C HIS A 78 10.46 -25.98 -10.90
N SER A 79 10.64 -24.92 -10.10
CA SER A 79 11.84 -24.09 -10.22
C SER A 79 12.93 -24.69 -9.34
N GLN A 80 14.02 -25.18 -9.95
CA GLN A 80 15.21 -25.65 -9.26
C GLN A 80 15.97 -24.55 -8.47
N SER A 81 15.36 -23.39 -8.22
CA SER A 81 15.92 -22.36 -7.36
C SER A 81 15.38 -22.50 -5.94
N ARG A 82 16.22 -22.97 -5.01
CA ARG A 82 15.94 -22.97 -3.56
C ARG A 82 15.99 -21.55 -2.96
N GLY A 83 15.36 -20.57 -3.61
CA GLY A 83 15.50 -19.16 -3.25
C GLY A 83 14.19 -18.39 -3.31
N LYS A 84 14.06 -17.39 -2.43
CA LYS A 84 12.97 -16.40 -2.47
C LYS A 84 13.41 -15.23 -3.35
N PRO A 85 12.63 -14.77 -4.34
CA PRO A 85 13.02 -13.63 -5.15
C PRO A 85 13.20 -12.38 -4.27
N ALA A 86 14.05 -11.46 -4.72
CA ALA A 86 14.19 -10.16 -4.10
C ALA A 86 12.89 -9.35 -4.24
N MET A 87 12.30 -8.94 -3.12
CA MET A 87 11.01 -8.27 -3.05
C MET A 87 11.06 -7.05 -2.12
N PHE A 88 10.47 -5.94 -2.53
CA PHE A 88 10.25 -4.80 -1.63
C PHE A 88 9.05 -5.10 -0.72
N ILE A 89 9.29 -5.28 0.57
CA ILE A 89 8.25 -5.45 1.59
C ILE A 89 7.64 -4.09 1.94
N ARG A 90 8.48 -3.05 2.07
CA ARG A 90 8.04 -1.67 2.23
C ARG A 90 8.83 -0.80 1.28
N ARG A 91 8.10 -0.05 0.46
CA ARG A 91 8.65 1.04 -0.32
C ARG A 91 8.72 2.29 0.56
N PRO A 92 9.69 3.19 0.33
CA PRO A 92 9.63 4.52 0.91
C PRO A 92 8.42 5.25 0.34
N ASP A 93 7.92 6.25 1.07
CA ASP A 93 6.90 7.14 0.54
C ASP A 93 7.44 7.85 -0.71
N THR A 94 6.57 8.02 -1.72
CA THR A 94 6.94 8.59 -3.02
C THR A 94 7.34 10.07 -2.90
N THR A 95 6.82 10.76 -1.89
CA THR A 95 7.03 12.19 -1.64
C THR A 95 7.28 12.42 -0.16
N LEU A 96 8.38 13.08 0.19
CA LEU A 96 8.71 13.50 1.55
C LEU A 96 8.73 15.03 1.60
N HIS A 97 8.02 15.61 2.57
CA HIS A 97 8.06 17.05 2.86
C HIS A 97 8.98 17.28 4.05
N ILE A 98 10.13 17.93 3.82
CA ILE A 98 11.19 18.10 4.84
C ILE A 98 11.55 19.58 4.92
N VAL A 99 11.73 20.08 6.14
CA VAL A 99 12.08 21.49 6.37
C VAL A 99 13.56 21.70 6.09
N SER A 100 13.91 22.88 5.55
CA SER A 100 15.30 23.24 5.30
C SER A 100 16.12 23.17 6.59
N GLY A 101 17.22 22.42 6.55
CA GLY A 101 18.11 22.19 7.71
C GLY A 101 17.83 20.91 8.51
N GLU A 102 16.80 20.14 8.15
CA GLU A 102 16.51 18.84 8.79
C GLU A 102 17.11 17.66 8.02
N ASP A 103 17.40 16.58 8.76
CA ASP A 103 17.94 15.35 8.20
C ASP A 103 16.85 14.54 7.47
N VAL A 104 17.17 14.12 6.25
CA VAL A 104 16.31 13.25 5.45
C VAL A 104 16.61 11.78 5.73
N SER A 105 15.63 11.01 6.20
CA SER A 105 15.75 9.56 6.37
C SER A 105 14.78 8.81 5.45
N VAL A 106 15.33 8.11 4.45
CA VAL A 106 14.57 7.26 3.52
C VAL A 106 14.86 5.80 3.84
N SER A 107 13.83 5.02 4.15
CA SER A 107 13.99 3.59 4.45
C SER A 107 13.15 2.70 3.52
N PHE A 108 13.72 1.57 3.14
CA PHE A 108 12.99 0.49 2.45
C PHE A 108 13.35 -0.86 3.07
N ARG A 109 12.42 -1.82 3.01
CA ARG A 109 12.66 -3.20 3.48
C ARG A 109 12.62 -4.16 2.32
N LEU A 110 13.66 -4.99 2.20
CA LEU A 110 13.77 -6.04 1.19
C LEU A 110 13.59 -7.43 1.83
N SER A 111 12.96 -8.34 1.10
CA SER A 111 12.95 -9.79 1.35
C SER A 111 13.64 -10.50 0.19
N GLY A 112 14.25 -11.66 0.41
CA GLY A 112 14.82 -12.48 -0.63
C GLY A 112 15.84 -13.47 -0.07
N ASP A 113 16.02 -14.59 -0.75
CA ASP A 113 17.01 -15.61 -0.43
C ASP A 113 17.71 -16.03 -1.73
N PRO A 114 19.00 -15.71 -1.91
CA PRO A 114 19.90 -15.05 -0.94
C PRO A 114 19.57 -13.58 -0.67
N LYS A 115 19.99 -13.08 0.50
CA LYS A 115 19.63 -11.74 1.01
C LYS A 115 19.97 -10.63 -0.02
N PRO A 116 18.99 -9.86 -0.50
CA PRO A 116 19.23 -8.86 -1.54
C PRO A 116 20.02 -7.66 -1.02
N LYS A 117 20.83 -7.05 -1.90
CA LYS A 117 21.57 -5.81 -1.62
C LYS A 117 20.84 -4.63 -2.28
N GLY A 118 20.40 -3.66 -1.48
CA GLY A 118 19.80 -2.41 -1.98
C GLY A 118 20.85 -1.36 -2.31
N LYS A 119 20.60 -0.53 -3.34
CA LYS A 119 21.37 0.69 -3.62
C LYS A 119 20.38 1.85 -3.77
N PHE A 120 20.71 2.99 -3.16
CA PHE A 120 20.00 4.24 -3.42
C PHE A 120 20.60 4.91 -4.65
N HIS A 121 19.73 5.40 -5.53
CA HIS A 121 20.13 6.27 -6.63
C HIS A 121 19.40 7.59 -6.46
N VAL A 122 20.14 8.66 -6.18
CA VAL A 122 19.61 10.02 -6.12
C VAL A 122 19.89 10.63 -7.49
N PRO A 123 18.87 10.89 -8.33
CA PRO A 123 19.09 11.58 -9.59
C PRO A 123 19.58 13.00 -9.26
N ILE A 124 20.78 13.33 -9.71
CA ILE A 124 21.31 14.69 -9.61
C ILE A 124 20.53 15.52 -10.64
N LEU A 125 19.60 16.35 -10.17
CA LEU A 125 19.03 17.40 -10.99
C LEU A 125 20.09 18.50 -11.08
N ILE A 126 20.78 18.57 -12.22
CA ILE A 126 21.68 19.67 -12.56
C ILE A 126 20.77 20.84 -12.99
N TYR A 127 20.75 21.91 -12.20
CA TYR A 127 20.12 23.19 -12.57
C TYR A 127 21.14 24.11 -13.23
#